data_AF-A0A7Z0XZL8-F1
#
_entry.id   AF-A0A7Z0XZL8-F1
#
_cell.length_a   1.000
_cell.length_b   1.000
_cell.length_c   1.000
_cell.angle_alpha   90.00
_cell.angle_beta   90.00
_cell.angle_gamma   90.00
#
_symmetry.space_group_name_H-M   'P 1'
#
loop_
_entity.id
_entity.type
_entity.pdbx_description
1 polymer ?
#
loop_
_entity_poly.entity_id
_entity_poly.type
_entity_poly.pdbx_seq_one_letter_code
_entity_poly.pdbx_strand_id
1 'polypeptide(L)'
;MLHKLFLWVTDNSAETNKTGKQAPEARGYLRPQTVDVLLGTENRQKMLKQMRENSLLTKEATEKYYMQPLRHCVSLMQGLPATEREHHAVVGGLVDLTLKTVVCALRLSRGYMLPQGASAEEQSAQAVTWNAVIFYAALCHSLTVFGQLQGELADGTLWYPGLTVPSRPYRVRFCQDR
;
A
#
# COMPACT_ATOMS: atom_id res chain seq x y z
N MET A 1 -16.89 14.59 5.08
CA MET A 1 -16.53 14.17 3.69
C MET A 1 -15.99 12.74 3.59
N LEU A 2 -15.41 12.15 4.64
CA LEU A 2 -14.87 10.77 4.62
C LEU A 2 -15.94 9.65 4.63
N HIS A 3 -17.14 9.94 5.13
CA HIS A 3 -18.25 8.97 5.18
C HIS A 3 -18.83 8.56 3.81
N LYS A 4 -18.51 9.29 2.74
CA LYS A 4 -18.99 9.00 1.37
C LYS A 4 -18.14 7.98 0.60
N LEU A 5 -16.96 7.61 1.12
CA LEU A 5 -16.13 6.56 0.51
C LEU A 5 -16.63 5.14 0.82
N PHE A 6 -17.54 4.97 1.79
CA PHE A 6 -17.89 3.64 2.33
C PHE A 6 -19.39 3.31 2.39
N LEU A 7 -20.29 4.22 1.99
CA LEU A 7 -21.74 3.98 2.11
C LEU A 7 -22.43 4.03 0.76
N TRP A 8 -22.98 2.89 0.38
CA TRP A 8 -24.08 2.81 -0.56
C TRP A 8 -25.33 3.35 0.16
N VAL A 9 -25.79 4.55 -0.18
CA VAL A 9 -27.19 4.90 0.05
C VAL A 9 -27.93 4.37 -1.18
N THR A 10 -28.76 3.35 -0.98
CA THR A 10 -29.85 3.03 -1.91
C THR A 10 -30.77 4.23 -1.94
N ASP A 11 -30.58 5.15 -2.88
CA ASP A 11 -31.63 6.12 -3.17
C ASP A 11 -32.59 5.44 -4.16
N ASN A 12 -33.56 4.73 -3.59
CA ASN A 12 -34.73 4.26 -4.32
C ASN A 12 -35.75 5.41 -4.30
N SER A 13 -35.56 6.38 -5.18
CA SER A 13 -36.57 7.37 -5.50
C SER A 13 -36.55 7.63 -7.00
N ALA A 14 -37.57 7.10 -7.67
CA ALA A 14 -37.90 7.49 -9.03
C ALA A 14 -38.28 8.97 -9.03
N GLU A 15 -37.56 9.80 -9.80
CA GLU A 15 -38.12 10.67 -10.85
C GLU A 15 -37.07 11.67 -11.39
N THR A 16 -36.90 11.59 -12.72
CA THR A 16 -36.52 12.64 -13.69
C THR A 16 -35.73 13.88 -13.23
N ASN A 17 -34.51 14.09 -13.75
CA ASN A 17 -34.19 15.03 -14.85
C ASN A 17 -32.74 15.56 -14.84
N LYS A 18 -32.20 15.74 -16.06
CA LYS A 18 -31.00 16.52 -16.49
C LYS A 18 -29.61 15.93 -16.19
N THR A 19 -29.06 15.33 -17.25
CA THR A 19 -27.64 15.01 -17.46
C THR A 19 -26.73 16.24 -17.35
N GLY A 20 -26.36 16.59 -16.12
CA GLY A 20 -25.05 17.19 -15.85
C GLY A 20 -24.07 16.04 -15.58
N LYS A 21 -23.05 15.84 -16.43
CA LYS A 21 -21.96 14.88 -16.17
C LYS A 21 -21.24 15.32 -14.90
N GLN A 22 -21.69 14.89 -13.72
CA GLN A 22 -20.99 15.13 -12.47
C GLN A 22 -19.60 14.48 -12.54
N ALA A 23 -18.58 15.22 -12.11
CA ALA A 23 -17.21 14.73 -12.09
C ALA A 23 -17.12 13.42 -11.28
N PRO A 24 -16.32 12.42 -11.69
CA PRO A 24 -16.19 11.14 -11.00
C PRO A 24 -15.91 11.27 -9.48
N GLU A 25 -15.17 12.29 -9.07
CA GLU A 25 -14.84 12.60 -7.68
C GLU A 25 -16.08 12.89 -6.81
N ALA A 26 -17.09 13.56 -7.36
CA ALA A 26 -18.34 13.84 -6.66
C ALA A 26 -19.13 12.55 -6.33
N ARG A 27 -18.82 11.46 -7.03
CA ARG A 27 -19.40 10.12 -6.86
C ARG A 27 -18.50 9.18 -6.03
N GLY A 28 -17.46 9.72 -5.39
CA GLY A 28 -16.56 8.93 -4.52
C GLY A 28 -15.45 8.18 -5.25
N TYR A 29 -15.18 8.47 -6.53
CA TYR A 29 -14.06 7.88 -7.26
C TYR A 29 -12.76 8.63 -7.00
N LEU A 30 -11.69 7.88 -6.74
CA LEU A 30 -10.31 8.35 -6.64
C LEU A 30 -9.67 8.35 -8.02
N ARG A 31 -8.82 9.34 -8.31
CA ARG A 31 -8.00 9.32 -9.53
C ARG A 31 -6.75 8.46 -9.33
N PRO A 32 -6.32 7.66 -10.32
CA PRO A 32 -5.02 7.02 -10.30
C PRO A 32 -3.91 8.07 -10.18
N GLN A 33 -2.89 7.76 -9.40
CA GLN A 33 -1.73 8.61 -9.18
C GLN A 33 -0.46 7.87 -9.60
N THR A 34 0.54 8.65 -10.02
CA THR A 34 1.88 8.13 -10.25
C THR A 34 2.53 7.79 -8.92
N VAL A 35 3.48 6.85 -8.95
CA VAL A 35 4.21 6.43 -7.74
C VAL A 35 4.96 7.59 -7.08
N ASP A 36 5.43 8.57 -7.86
CA ASP A 36 6.11 9.76 -7.34
C ASP A 36 5.19 10.64 -6.51
N VAL A 37 3.93 10.80 -6.95
CA VAL A 37 2.92 11.53 -6.18
C VAL A 37 2.55 10.73 -4.92
N LEU A 38 2.34 9.42 -5.06
CA LEU A 38 1.99 8.55 -3.94
C LEU A 38 3.08 8.52 -2.87
N LEU A 39 4.35 8.57 -3.25
CA LEU A 39 5.47 8.61 -2.30
C LEU A 39 5.91 10.02 -1.93
N GLY A 40 5.34 11.06 -2.55
CA GLY A 40 5.88 12.42 -2.52
C GLY A 40 5.64 13.19 -1.21
N THR A 41 4.84 12.67 -0.28
CA THR A 41 4.62 13.36 1.01
C THR A 41 5.90 13.32 1.85
N GLU A 42 6.12 14.37 2.65
CA GLU A 42 7.32 14.50 3.48
C GLU A 42 7.53 13.29 4.41
N ASN A 43 6.45 12.83 5.06
CA ASN A 43 6.48 11.66 5.92
C ASN A 43 6.89 10.39 5.18
N ARG A 44 6.34 10.15 3.98
CA ARG A 44 6.69 8.97 3.16
C ARG A 44 8.15 9.03 2.72
N GLN A 45 8.62 10.19 2.27
CA GLN A 45 10.04 10.39 1.91
C GLN A 45 10.99 10.15 3.10
N LYS A 46 10.62 10.60 4.30
CA LYS A 46 11.39 10.32 5.53
C LYS A 46 11.50 8.83 5.81
N MET A 47 10.40 8.08 5.62
CA MET A 47 10.39 6.63 5.82
C MET A 47 11.22 5.91 4.75
N LEU A 48 11.17 6.33 3.49
CA LEU A 48 12.03 5.79 2.43
C LEU A 48 13.52 6.02 2.74
N LYS A 49 13.88 7.19 3.26
CA LYS A 49 15.24 7.46 3.73
C LYS A 49 15.65 6.50 4.85
N GLN A 50 14.78 6.31 5.85
CA GLN A 50 15.03 5.35 6.94
C GLN A 50 15.19 3.92 6.44
N MET A 51 14.41 3.47 5.44
CA MET A 51 14.60 2.14 4.86
C MET A 51 15.98 2.00 4.22
N ARG A 52 16.42 3.00 3.45
CA ARG A 52 17.75 3.00 2.83
C ARG A 52 18.86 2.98 3.87
N GLU A 53 18.72 3.73 4.96
CA GLU A 53 19.70 3.76 6.07
C GLU A 53 19.75 2.46 6.88
N ASN A 54 18.67 1.66 6.90
CA ASN A 54 18.62 0.36 7.57
C ASN A 54 18.90 -0.83 6.63
N SER A 55 19.18 -0.57 5.36
CA SER A 55 19.60 -1.59 4.40
C SER A 55 21.05 -1.97 4.66
N LEU A 56 21.34 -3.29 4.65
CA LEU A 56 22.72 -3.80 4.68
C LEU A 56 23.32 -3.98 3.27
N LEU A 57 22.55 -3.68 2.23
CA LEU A 57 22.98 -3.74 0.84
C LEU A 57 23.73 -2.46 0.45
N THR A 58 24.47 -2.51 -0.67
CA THR A 58 25.01 -1.31 -1.30
C THR A 58 23.88 -0.38 -1.75
N LYS A 59 24.18 0.90 -2.00
CA LYS A 59 23.17 1.88 -2.46
C LYS A 59 22.46 1.42 -3.75
N GLU A 60 23.22 0.92 -4.71
CA GLU A 60 22.68 0.42 -5.99
C GLU A 60 21.81 -0.82 -5.78
N ALA A 61 22.29 -1.79 -5.00
CA ALA A 61 21.52 -2.99 -4.67
C ALA A 61 20.25 -2.66 -3.86
N THR A 62 20.30 -1.67 -2.96
CA THR A 62 19.13 -1.19 -2.20
C THR A 62 18.09 -0.59 -3.13
N GLU A 63 18.50 0.23 -4.09
CA GLU A 63 17.57 0.82 -5.05
C GLU A 63 16.92 -0.26 -5.93
N LYS A 64 17.72 -1.21 -6.43
CA LYS A 64 17.26 -2.31 -7.28
C LYS A 64 16.37 -3.31 -6.53
N TYR A 65 16.78 -3.77 -5.35
CA TYR A 65 16.13 -4.90 -4.67
C TYR A 65 15.12 -4.48 -3.62
N TYR A 66 15.17 -3.26 -3.07
CA TYR A 66 14.15 -2.79 -2.12
C TYR A 66 13.27 -1.71 -2.72
N MET A 67 13.85 -0.63 -3.26
CA MET A 67 13.07 0.54 -3.65
C MET A 67 12.24 0.28 -4.91
N GLN A 68 12.77 -0.40 -5.93
CA GLN A 68 12.00 -0.73 -7.14
C GLN A 68 10.79 -1.64 -6.82
N PRO A 69 10.92 -2.77 -6.10
CA PRO A 69 9.76 -3.58 -5.71
C PRO A 69 8.75 -2.83 -4.85
N LEU A 70 9.22 -2.00 -3.90
CA LEU A 70 8.34 -1.17 -3.07
C LEU A 70 7.54 -0.19 -3.92
N ARG A 71 8.19 0.50 -4.87
CA ARG A 71 7.53 1.44 -5.80
C ARG A 71 6.49 0.75 -6.66
N HIS A 72 6.78 -0.47 -7.11
CA HIS A 72 5.80 -1.28 -7.84
C HIS A 72 4.58 -1.62 -6.95
N CYS A 73 4.81 -2.10 -5.72
CA CYS A 73 3.73 -2.38 -4.77
C CYS A 73 2.89 -1.12 -4.47
N VAL A 74 3.53 0.02 -4.24
CA VAL A 74 2.84 1.29 -3.99
C VAL A 74 2.01 1.74 -5.21
N SER A 75 2.50 1.48 -6.42
CA SER A 75 1.72 1.74 -7.64
C SER A 75 0.44 0.90 -7.71
N LEU A 76 0.44 -0.31 -7.15
CA LEU A 76 -0.75 -1.15 -7.03
C LEU A 76 -1.65 -0.73 -5.85
N MET A 77 -1.03 -0.26 -4.75
CA MET A 77 -1.74 0.20 -3.55
C MET A 77 -2.47 1.52 -3.75
N GLN A 78 -2.04 2.39 -4.66
CA GLN A 78 -2.72 3.67 -4.97
C GLN A 78 -3.20 4.40 -3.69
N GLY A 79 -4.48 4.80 -3.65
CA GLY A 79 -5.13 5.44 -2.52
C GLY A 79 -5.91 4.47 -1.63
N LEU A 80 -5.59 3.17 -1.65
CA LEU A 80 -6.32 2.17 -0.89
C LEU A 80 -6.21 2.40 0.64
N PRO A 81 -7.31 2.20 1.40
CA PRO A 81 -7.26 2.11 2.84
C PRO A 81 -6.60 0.79 3.27
N ALA A 82 -5.99 0.75 4.45
CA ALA A 82 -5.46 -0.51 4.98
C ALA A 82 -6.52 -1.33 5.72
N THR A 83 -7.52 -0.65 6.30
CA THR A 83 -8.55 -1.23 7.17
C THR A 83 -9.91 -0.54 6.94
N GLU A 84 -11.00 -1.18 7.35
CA GLU A 84 -12.34 -0.59 7.31
C GLU A 84 -12.55 0.51 8.36
N ARG A 85 -11.88 0.36 9.51
CA ARG A 85 -12.02 1.21 10.69
C ARG A 85 -10.64 1.55 11.22
N GLU A 86 -10.54 2.53 12.12
CA GLU A 86 -9.30 3.00 12.75
C GLU A 86 -8.45 3.98 11.91
N HIS A 87 -7.21 4.21 12.37
CA HIS A 87 -6.31 5.25 11.90
C HIS A 87 -5.88 5.08 10.43
N HIS A 88 -5.94 3.86 9.89
CA HIS A 88 -5.55 3.56 8.51
C HIS A 88 -6.75 3.35 7.56
N ALA A 89 -7.97 3.67 8.00
CA ALA A 89 -9.18 3.71 7.17
C ALA A 89 -9.30 5.04 6.39
N VAL A 90 -8.19 5.47 5.77
CA VAL A 90 -8.05 6.74 5.05
C VAL A 90 -7.43 6.52 3.68
N VAL A 91 -7.58 7.49 2.77
CA VAL A 91 -6.99 7.42 1.42
C VAL A 91 -5.47 7.34 1.54
N GLY A 92 -4.89 6.29 0.94
CA GLY A 92 -3.45 6.01 1.00
C GLY A 92 -2.98 5.39 2.33
N GLY A 93 -3.91 5.03 3.22
CA GLY A 93 -3.60 4.42 4.52
C GLY A 93 -2.82 3.11 4.39
N LEU A 94 -3.03 2.34 3.31
CA LEU A 94 -2.26 1.13 3.02
C LEU A 94 -0.79 1.42 2.72
N VAL A 95 -0.50 2.48 1.95
CA VAL A 95 0.88 2.91 1.67
C VAL A 95 1.56 3.31 2.99
N ASP A 96 0.88 4.12 3.81
CA ASP A 96 1.44 4.59 5.08
C ASP A 96 1.71 3.45 6.06
N LEU A 97 0.76 2.51 6.19
CA LEU A 97 0.94 1.33 7.02
C LEU A 97 2.09 0.46 6.51
N THR A 98 2.15 0.19 5.21
CA THR A 98 3.22 -0.62 4.60
C THR A 98 4.60 -0.04 4.90
N LEU A 99 4.78 1.27 4.63
CA LEU A 99 6.06 1.92 4.86
C LEU A 99 6.45 1.85 6.34
N LYS A 100 5.48 2.01 7.25
CA LYS A 100 5.71 2.00 8.70
C LYS A 100 6.12 0.62 9.18
N THR A 101 5.44 -0.40 8.70
CA THR A 101 5.72 -1.81 9.00
C THR A 101 7.12 -2.18 8.53
N VAL A 102 7.49 -1.86 7.29
CA VAL A 102 8.82 -2.18 6.75
C VAL A 102 9.94 -1.47 7.50
N VAL A 103 9.82 -0.16 7.75
CA VAL A 103 10.82 0.59 8.54
C VAL A 103 10.94 0.01 9.95
N CYS A 104 9.81 -0.30 10.60
CA CYS A 104 9.80 -0.84 11.95
C CYS A 104 10.47 -2.22 11.99
N ALA A 105 10.13 -3.11 11.06
CA ALA A 105 10.69 -4.45 10.98
C ALA A 105 12.21 -4.42 10.79
N LEU A 106 12.70 -3.63 9.82
CA LEU A 106 14.14 -3.46 9.57
C LEU A 106 14.88 -2.85 10.77
N ARG A 107 14.26 -1.89 11.46
CA ARG A 107 14.86 -1.26 12.65
C ARG A 107 14.93 -2.26 13.81
N LEU A 108 13.85 -3.00 14.06
CA LEU A 108 13.80 -3.98 15.14
C LEU A 108 14.77 -5.13 14.89
N SER A 109 14.90 -5.60 13.65
CA SER A 109 15.79 -6.72 13.32
C SER A 109 17.25 -6.46 13.62
N ARG A 110 17.70 -5.20 13.69
CA ARG A 110 19.09 -4.86 14.04
C ARG A 110 19.47 -5.27 15.47
N GLY A 111 18.48 -5.40 16.36
CA GLY A 111 18.68 -5.90 17.72
C GLY A 111 18.75 -7.42 17.82
N TYR A 112 18.51 -8.15 16.72
CA TYR A 112 18.51 -9.61 16.70
C TYR A 112 19.66 -10.13 15.85
N MET A 113 20.36 -11.14 16.38
CA MET A 113 21.31 -11.91 15.58
C MET A 113 20.54 -13.06 14.91
N LEU A 114 20.44 -13.01 13.59
CA LEU A 114 19.70 -13.97 12.78
C LEU A 114 20.66 -14.77 11.88
N PRO A 115 20.44 -16.09 11.71
CA PRO A 115 19.40 -16.90 12.35
C PRO A 115 19.73 -17.17 13.83
N GLN A 116 18.68 -17.31 14.66
CA GLN A 116 18.87 -17.63 16.08
C GLN A 116 19.48 -19.04 16.23
N GLY A 117 20.44 -19.18 17.14
CA GLY A 117 21.10 -20.47 17.43
C GLY A 117 22.26 -20.84 16.51
N ALA A 118 22.52 -20.07 15.44
CA ALA A 118 23.73 -20.22 14.63
C ALA A 118 24.95 -19.56 15.31
N SER A 119 26.15 -19.90 14.85
CA SER A 119 27.38 -19.27 15.32
C SER A 119 27.45 -17.79 14.89
N ALA A 120 28.25 -16.98 15.60
CA ALA A 120 28.40 -15.56 15.28
C ALA A 120 28.98 -15.33 13.87
N GLU A 121 29.85 -16.23 13.39
CA GLU A 121 30.41 -16.19 12.04
C GLU A 121 29.33 -16.42 10.98
N GLU A 122 28.49 -17.45 11.16
CA GLU A 122 27.37 -17.73 10.26
C GLU A 122 26.33 -16.61 10.27
N GLN A 123 26.02 -16.05 11.44
CA GLN A 123 25.09 -14.93 11.58
C GLN A 123 25.60 -13.69 10.85
N SER A 124 26.90 -13.38 10.99
CA SER A 124 27.53 -12.28 10.26
C SER A 124 27.48 -12.52 8.74
N ALA A 125 27.81 -13.73 8.29
CA ALA A 125 27.80 -14.09 6.87
C ALA A 125 26.39 -14.01 6.24
N GLN A 126 25.33 -14.23 7.03
CA GLN A 126 23.94 -14.21 6.55
C GLN A 126 23.19 -12.91 6.85
N ALA A 127 23.82 -11.92 7.49
CA ALA A 127 23.13 -10.71 7.95
C ALA A 127 22.40 -9.98 6.81
N VAL A 128 23.01 -9.87 5.63
CA VAL A 128 22.40 -9.27 4.43
C VAL A 128 21.19 -10.07 3.96
N THR A 129 21.29 -11.40 3.95
CA THR A 129 20.19 -12.30 3.56
C THR A 129 19.00 -12.13 4.48
N TRP A 130 19.22 -12.12 5.80
CA TRP A 130 18.16 -11.93 6.77
C TRP A 130 17.54 -10.52 6.72
N ASN A 131 18.34 -9.49 6.45
CA ASN A 131 17.83 -8.14 6.20
C ASN A 131 16.84 -8.12 5.03
N ALA A 132 17.15 -8.83 3.93
CA ALA A 132 16.26 -8.96 2.78
C ALA A 132 15.00 -9.75 3.11
N VAL A 133 15.13 -10.89 3.80
CA VAL A 133 13.98 -11.70 4.25
C VAL A 133 13.01 -10.86 5.07
N ILE A 134 13.52 -10.05 6.01
CA ILE A 134 12.69 -9.18 6.87
C ILE A 134 11.99 -8.09 6.05
N PHE A 135 12.71 -7.44 5.12
CA PHE A 135 12.13 -6.46 4.21
C PHE A 135 10.95 -7.07 3.43
N TYR A 136 11.18 -8.20 2.78
CA TYR A 136 10.16 -8.84 1.94
C TYR A 136 9.00 -9.43 2.77
N ALA A 137 9.27 -10.01 3.93
CA ALA A 137 8.22 -10.49 4.82
C ALA A 137 7.30 -9.34 5.28
N ALA A 138 7.88 -8.21 5.67
CA ALA A 138 7.13 -7.01 6.07
C ALA A 138 6.35 -6.41 4.90
N LEU A 139 6.92 -6.36 3.70
CA LEU A 139 6.24 -5.87 2.50
C LEU A 139 5.07 -6.79 2.12
N CYS A 140 5.31 -8.11 2.02
CA CYS A 140 4.31 -9.11 1.67
C CYS A 140 3.15 -9.16 2.67
N HIS A 141 3.42 -8.96 3.96
CA HIS A 141 2.37 -8.87 4.99
C HIS A 141 1.31 -7.82 4.61
N SER A 142 1.71 -6.66 4.12
CA SER A 142 0.78 -5.60 3.71
C SER A 142 0.01 -5.90 2.42
N LEU A 143 0.54 -6.78 1.55
CA LEU A 143 -0.14 -7.14 0.28
C LEU A 143 -1.39 -8.01 0.50
N THR A 144 -1.52 -8.63 1.68
CA THR A 144 -2.69 -9.46 2.03
C THR A 144 -4.01 -8.69 1.96
N VAL A 145 -3.97 -7.36 2.14
CA VAL A 145 -5.14 -6.46 2.04
C VAL A 145 -5.78 -6.51 0.65
N PHE A 146 -5.02 -6.79 -0.42
CA PHE A 146 -5.58 -6.89 -1.76
C PHE A 146 -6.67 -7.97 -1.87
N GLY A 147 -6.52 -9.09 -1.16
CA GLY A 147 -7.51 -10.17 -1.15
C GLY A 147 -8.81 -9.81 -0.42
N GLN A 148 -8.81 -8.71 0.34
CA GLN A 148 -9.95 -8.24 1.12
C GLN A 148 -10.74 -7.13 0.41
N LEU A 149 -10.23 -6.64 -0.74
CA LEU A 149 -10.79 -5.49 -1.44
C LEU A 149 -11.38 -5.88 -2.79
N GLN A 150 -12.52 -5.26 -3.11
CA GLN A 150 -13.10 -5.27 -4.45
C GLN A 150 -13.07 -3.85 -5.02
N GLY A 151 -12.60 -3.71 -6.26
CA GLY A 151 -12.50 -2.44 -6.96
C GLY A 151 -13.51 -2.29 -8.10
N GLU A 152 -13.87 -1.06 -8.42
CA GLU A 152 -14.71 -0.71 -9.56
C GLU A 152 -14.14 0.54 -10.25
N LEU A 153 -14.06 0.52 -11.58
CA LEU A 153 -13.69 1.67 -12.40
C LEU A 153 -14.90 2.57 -12.70
N ALA A 154 -14.66 3.82 -13.07
CA ALA A 154 -15.73 4.80 -13.31
C ALA A 154 -16.72 4.46 -14.44
N ASP A 155 -16.42 3.46 -15.26
CA ASP A 155 -17.31 2.90 -16.29
C ASP A 155 -18.13 1.69 -15.81
N GLY A 156 -18.00 1.31 -14.53
CA GLY A 156 -18.67 0.16 -13.93
C GLY A 156 -17.90 -1.17 -14.07
N THR A 157 -16.75 -1.19 -14.75
CA THR A 157 -15.94 -2.40 -14.90
C THR A 157 -15.33 -2.81 -13.56
N LEU A 158 -15.33 -4.11 -13.29
CA LEU A 158 -14.65 -4.67 -12.13
C LEU A 158 -13.13 -4.45 -12.24
N TRP A 159 -12.53 -3.95 -11.16
CA TRP A 159 -11.09 -3.82 -11.00
C TRP A 159 -10.62 -4.70 -9.84
N TYR A 160 -9.48 -5.36 -10.03
CA TYR A 160 -8.89 -6.24 -9.03
C TYR A 160 -7.66 -5.57 -8.41
N PRO A 161 -7.78 -5.02 -7.18
CA PRO A 161 -6.64 -4.45 -6.46
C PRO A 161 -5.47 -5.43 -6.35
N GLY A 162 -4.24 -4.93 -6.47
CA GLY A 162 -3.04 -5.76 -6.37
C GLY A 162 -2.64 -6.50 -7.66
N LEU A 163 -3.54 -6.64 -8.64
CA LEU A 163 -3.21 -7.26 -9.94
C LEU A 163 -2.82 -6.24 -11.00
N THR A 164 -3.51 -5.10 -11.03
CA THR A 164 -3.25 -4.03 -12.02
C THR A 164 -3.37 -2.65 -11.39
N VAL A 165 -2.60 -1.69 -11.92
CA VAL A 165 -2.78 -0.27 -11.61
C VAL A 165 -4.06 0.21 -12.31
N PRO A 166 -4.98 0.91 -11.62
CA PRO A 166 -6.23 1.35 -12.24
C PRO A 166 -5.93 2.38 -13.35
N SER A 167 -6.48 2.15 -14.54
CA SER A 167 -6.27 3.02 -15.71
C SER A 167 -7.19 4.24 -15.75
N ARG A 168 -8.20 4.26 -14.87
CA ARG A 168 -9.29 5.26 -14.80
C ARG A 168 -9.65 5.52 -13.34
N PRO A 169 -10.42 6.59 -13.04
CA PRO A 169 -10.91 6.80 -11.69
C PRO A 169 -11.59 5.54 -11.15
N TYR A 170 -11.27 5.19 -9.91
CA TYR A 170 -11.64 3.92 -9.30
C TYR A 170 -12.20 4.15 -7.88
N ARG A 171 -12.97 3.19 -7.38
CA ARG A 171 -13.39 3.12 -5.98
C ARG A 171 -13.18 1.70 -5.47
N VAL A 172 -13.13 1.54 -4.15
CA VAL A 172 -12.96 0.24 -3.51
C VAL A 172 -13.91 0.07 -2.34
N ARG A 173 -14.18 -1.19 -2.03
CA ARG A 173 -14.87 -1.60 -0.80
C ARG A 173 -14.21 -2.85 -0.24
N PHE A 174 -14.35 -3.07 1.05
CA PHE A 174 -13.97 -4.32 1.67
C PHE A 174 -15.04 -5.40 1.42
N CYS A 175 -14.59 -6.64 1.27
CA CYS A 175 -15.44 -7.82 1.15
C CYS A 175 -15.91 -8.22 2.54
N GLN A 176 -17.23 -8.26 2.79
CA GLN A 176 -17.78 -8.55 4.13
C GLN A 176 -17.76 -10.04 4.52
N ASP A 177 -17.49 -10.96 3.58
CA ASP A 177 -17.71 -12.40 3.74
C ASP A 177 -16.49 -13.26 3.36
N ARG A 178 -15.29 -12.97 3.88
CA ARG A 178 -14.14 -13.89 3.76
C ARG A 178 -13.38 -14.08 5.05
#